data_AF-A0A081ALH4-F1
#
_entry.id   AF-A0A081ALH4-F1
#
_cell.length_a   1.000
_cell.length_b   1.000
_cell.length_c   1.000
_cell.angle_alpha   90.00
_cell.angle_beta   90.00
_cell.angle_gamma   90.00
#
_symmetry.space_group_name_H-M   'P 1'
#
loop_
_entity.id
_entity.type
_entity.pdbx_description
1 polymer ?
#
loop_
_entity_poly.entity_id
_entity_poly.type
_entity_poly.pdbx_seq_one_letter_code
_entity_poly.pdbx_strand_id
1 'polypeptide(L)'
;MQLIHSTVIAAAVTAALAFNSADAHGYVSKPAAQFVDPSSSTKYVKTITADVNSAFGGLKWDDSPEANAATFTSSFANAGYSSLRDMLDQQVTDCANTRTDVSPVDVSGLSVMNWQNDQEQKGFIDSHHGPCEVWIDDTMVDHQDDCVAAYGTGYPASVKADFSKCSGDCTLRFYWLALHEPNWQIYKQCVPIVNNSGMQTQVQGTVMPAGSTTETANESDSGCQNRALRTAEDAPTHLANGAKINWTDNRFLRAFNEFAASFQTNEVSK
;
A
#
# COMPACT_ATOMS: atom_id res chain seq x y z
N MET A 1 -73.97 39.41 9.14
CA MET A 1 -73.74 37.96 9.16
C MET A 1 -72.44 37.70 8.42
N GLN A 2 -71.36 37.50 9.18
CA GLN A 2 -69.99 37.32 8.72
C GLN A 2 -69.82 35.85 8.32
N LEU A 3 -69.38 35.57 7.09
CA LEU A 3 -68.89 34.25 6.70
C LEU A 3 -67.44 34.40 6.22
N ILE A 4 -66.60 33.63 6.89
CA ILE A 4 -65.16 33.77 7.00
C ILE A 4 -64.55 32.99 5.85
N HIS A 5 -63.71 33.64 5.04
CA HIS A 5 -62.91 32.94 4.03
C HIS A 5 -61.75 32.23 4.73
N SER A 6 -61.78 30.90 4.77
CA SER A 6 -60.67 30.08 5.26
C SER A 6 -59.60 29.99 4.18
N THR A 7 -58.57 30.82 4.28
CA THR A 7 -57.35 30.69 3.48
C THR A 7 -56.45 29.65 4.13
N VAL A 8 -56.36 28.46 3.53
CA VAL A 8 -55.36 27.45 3.91
C VAL A 8 -54.04 27.82 3.23
N ILE A 9 -53.09 28.34 3.99
CA ILE A 9 -51.71 28.58 3.52
C ILE A 9 -50.97 27.24 3.69
N ALA A 10 -50.73 26.54 2.59
CA ALA A 10 -49.82 25.40 2.57
C ALA A 10 -48.38 25.92 2.64
N ALA A 11 -47.76 25.84 3.82
CA ALA A 11 -46.33 26.09 3.98
C ALA A 11 -45.54 24.89 3.44
N ALA A 12 -45.00 25.01 2.23
CA ALA A 12 -44.00 24.08 1.72
C ALA A 12 -42.68 24.30 2.49
N VAL A 13 -42.34 23.39 3.40
CA VAL A 13 -41.05 23.39 4.08
C VAL A 13 -40.05 22.72 3.15
N THR A 14 -39.29 23.50 2.39
CA THR A 14 -38.13 23.00 1.65
C THR A 14 -37.03 22.71 2.67
N ALA A 15 -36.88 21.46 3.08
CA ALA A 15 -35.72 21.03 3.85
C ALA A 15 -34.49 21.12 2.94
N ALA A 16 -33.68 22.17 3.11
CA ALA A 16 -32.36 22.24 2.50
C ALA A 16 -31.49 21.16 3.16
N LEU A 17 -31.26 20.05 2.46
CA LEU A 17 -30.24 19.08 2.84
C LEU A 17 -28.90 19.80 2.72
N ALA A 18 -28.37 20.28 3.84
CA ALA A 18 -27.00 20.74 3.92
C ALA A 18 -26.12 19.48 3.88
N PHE A 19 -25.73 19.08 2.66
CA PHE A 19 -24.65 18.14 2.47
C PHE A 19 -23.38 18.82 2.99
N ASN A 20 -22.91 18.42 4.17
CA ASN A 20 -21.54 18.73 4.54
C ASN A 20 -20.68 18.00 3.52
N SER A 21 -20.03 18.75 2.61
CA SER A 21 -19.01 18.22 1.72
C SER A 21 -17.87 17.68 2.58
N ALA A 22 -17.99 16.43 3.00
CA ALA A 22 -16.90 15.70 3.62
C ALA A 22 -15.99 15.28 2.48
N ASP A 23 -14.84 15.92 2.37
CA ASP A 23 -13.86 15.63 1.33
C ASP A 23 -13.16 14.31 1.67
N ALA A 24 -13.37 13.23 0.90
CA ALA A 24 -12.75 11.93 1.18
C ALA A 24 -11.29 11.86 0.75
N HIS A 25 -10.52 12.83 1.21
CA HIS A 25 -9.08 12.85 1.08
C HIS A 25 -8.47 11.56 1.66
N GLY A 26 -7.48 10.97 0.99
CA GLY A 26 -6.75 9.83 1.51
C GLY A 26 -5.57 9.42 0.64
N TYR A 27 -4.76 8.52 1.17
CA TYR A 27 -3.57 8.00 0.52
C TYR A 27 -3.29 6.54 0.87
N VAL A 28 -2.56 5.87 0.00
CA VAL A 28 -2.07 4.51 0.24
C VAL A 28 -0.92 4.57 1.25
N SER A 29 -1.20 4.22 2.50
CA SER A 29 -0.21 4.25 3.59
C SER A 29 0.58 2.95 3.72
N LYS A 30 0.05 1.85 3.19
CA LYS A 30 0.73 0.55 3.19
C LYS A 30 0.36 -0.25 1.94
N PRO A 31 1.33 -0.68 1.10
CA PRO A 31 2.71 -0.17 1.07
C PRO A 31 2.71 1.34 0.82
N ALA A 32 3.59 2.09 1.49
CA ALA A 32 3.51 3.54 1.50
C ALA A 32 3.79 4.15 0.11
N ALA A 33 2.82 4.89 -0.42
CA ALA A 33 3.02 5.72 -1.60
C ALA A 33 3.96 6.89 -1.29
N GLN A 34 4.76 7.28 -2.29
CA GLN A 34 5.53 8.52 -2.26
C GLN A 34 4.96 9.49 -3.29
N PHE A 35 5.02 10.79 -3.02
CA PHE A 35 4.34 11.82 -3.80
C PHE A 35 5.33 12.81 -4.40
N VAL A 36 5.00 13.32 -5.60
CA VAL A 36 5.74 14.41 -6.25
C VAL A 36 5.56 15.69 -5.45
N ASP A 37 4.31 16.02 -5.12
CA ASP A 37 3.96 17.06 -4.15
C ASP A 37 3.30 16.43 -2.92
N PRO A 38 4.01 16.30 -1.78
CA PRO A 38 3.46 15.75 -0.55
C PRO A 38 2.28 16.54 0.04
N SER A 39 2.12 17.82 -0.30
CA SER A 39 1.01 18.65 0.21
C SER A 39 -0.34 18.33 -0.43
N SER A 40 -0.33 17.59 -1.54
CA SER A 40 -1.50 17.12 -2.26
C SER A 40 -1.65 15.59 -2.22
N SER A 41 -0.93 14.91 -1.31
CA SER A 41 -0.91 13.45 -1.18
C SER A 41 -2.28 12.82 -0.96
N THR A 42 -3.18 13.56 -0.30
CA THR A 42 -4.51 13.06 0.05
C THR A 42 -5.58 13.40 -0.99
N LYS A 43 -5.28 14.23 -1.99
CA LYS A 43 -6.29 14.77 -2.91
C LYS A 43 -6.72 13.74 -3.95
N TYR A 44 -7.98 13.82 -4.38
CA TYR A 44 -8.40 13.20 -5.64
C TYR A 44 -7.63 13.84 -6.81
N VAL A 45 -7.47 13.08 -7.89
CA VAL A 45 -6.59 13.45 -9.00
C VAL A 45 -7.32 14.16 -10.14
N LYS A 46 -8.63 13.92 -10.29
CA LYS A 46 -9.47 14.55 -11.32
C LYS A 46 -10.95 14.42 -10.99
N THR A 47 -11.73 15.41 -11.42
CA THR A 47 -13.19 15.36 -11.46
C THR A 47 -13.68 15.00 -12.87
N ILE A 48 -14.65 14.09 -12.97
CA ILE A 48 -15.34 13.73 -14.22
C ILE A 48 -16.85 13.74 -14.01
N THR A 49 -17.62 13.64 -15.10
CA THR A 49 -19.09 13.51 -15.06
C THR A 49 -19.52 12.28 -15.84
N ALA A 50 -20.81 11.95 -15.79
CA ALA A 50 -21.41 10.90 -16.62
C ALA A 50 -21.17 11.07 -18.13
N ASP A 51 -20.80 12.27 -18.60
CA ASP A 51 -20.58 12.55 -20.03
C ASP A 51 -19.35 11.83 -20.60
N VAL A 52 -18.49 11.24 -19.75
CA VAL A 52 -17.35 10.43 -20.19
C VAL A 52 -17.74 9.22 -21.04
N ASN A 53 -18.97 8.72 -20.91
CA ASN A 53 -19.48 7.63 -21.72
C ASN A 53 -21.01 7.70 -21.84
N SER A 54 -21.53 7.50 -23.05
CA SER A 54 -22.97 7.57 -23.33
C SER A 54 -23.81 6.57 -22.53
N ALA A 55 -23.23 5.46 -22.05
CA ALA A 55 -23.93 4.48 -21.21
C ALA A 55 -24.40 5.06 -19.86
N PHE A 56 -23.78 6.15 -19.40
CA PHE A 56 -24.16 6.84 -18.17
C PHE A 56 -25.14 8.01 -18.39
N GLY A 57 -25.37 8.36 -19.67
CA GLY A 57 -26.14 9.52 -20.07
C GLY A 57 -27.63 9.40 -19.72
N GLY A 58 -28.21 10.48 -19.18
CA GLY A 58 -29.63 10.54 -18.82
C GLY A 58 -30.01 9.75 -17.56
N LEU A 59 -29.03 9.15 -16.88
CA LEU A 59 -29.23 8.53 -15.57
C LEU A 59 -29.18 9.59 -14.45
N LYS A 60 -29.71 9.20 -13.28
CA LYS A 60 -29.74 10.05 -12.09
C LYS A 60 -28.45 9.87 -11.28
N TRP A 61 -27.78 10.98 -10.96
CA TRP A 61 -26.48 11.01 -10.27
C TRP A 61 -26.47 11.93 -9.04
N ASP A 62 -27.64 12.44 -8.66
CA ASP A 62 -27.89 13.29 -7.49
C ASP A 62 -28.75 12.56 -6.44
N ASP A 63 -28.64 11.22 -6.39
CA ASP A 63 -29.27 10.39 -5.37
C ASP A 63 -28.30 10.10 -4.21
N SER A 64 -28.63 9.15 -3.32
CA SER A 64 -27.69 8.72 -2.28
C SER A 64 -26.39 8.16 -2.87
N PRO A 65 -25.25 8.26 -2.16
CA PRO A 65 -24.00 7.67 -2.61
C PRO A 65 -24.12 6.19 -3.01
N GLU A 66 -24.84 5.38 -2.24
CA GLU A 66 -25.07 3.97 -2.51
C GLU A 66 -25.93 3.76 -3.76
N ALA A 67 -26.96 4.58 -3.95
CA ALA A 67 -27.81 4.53 -5.13
C ALA A 67 -27.04 4.93 -6.41
N ASN A 68 -26.16 5.92 -6.30
CA ASN A 68 -25.28 6.31 -7.41
C ASN A 68 -24.26 5.20 -7.72
N ALA A 69 -23.67 4.55 -6.70
CA ALA A 69 -22.80 3.39 -6.89
C ALA A 69 -23.52 2.22 -7.59
N ALA A 70 -24.73 1.87 -7.14
CA ALA A 70 -25.54 0.84 -7.79
C ALA A 70 -25.91 1.21 -9.24
N THR A 71 -26.20 2.49 -9.50
CA THR A 71 -26.48 3.01 -10.84
C THR A 71 -25.25 2.88 -11.74
N PHE A 72 -24.06 3.23 -11.24
CA PHE A 72 -22.80 3.01 -11.96
C PHE A 72 -22.59 1.53 -12.27
N THR A 73 -22.66 0.65 -11.28
CA THR A 73 -22.44 -0.79 -11.48
C THR A 73 -23.37 -1.38 -12.54
N SER A 74 -24.66 -1.04 -12.49
CA SER A 74 -25.64 -1.54 -13.47
C SER A 74 -25.42 -1.00 -14.90
N SER A 75 -24.93 0.23 -15.05
CA SER A 75 -24.70 0.88 -16.35
C SER A 75 -23.31 0.58 -16.92
N PHE A 76 -22.31 0.33 -16.08
CA PHE A 76 -20.92 0.06 -16.47
C PHE A 76 -20.79 -1.15 -17.39
N ALA A 77 -21.62 -2.18 -17.19
CA ALA A 77 -21.67 -3.35 -18.07
C ALA A 77 -21.96 -3.00 -19.55
N ASN A 78 -22.64 -1.87 -19.81
CA ASN A 78 -22.95 -1.38 -21.15
C ASN A 78 -21.97 -0.31 -21.64
N ALA A 79 -21.03 0.14 -20.80
CA ALA A 79 -20.09 1.20 -21.13
C ALA A 79 -18.97 0.72 -22.09
N GLY A 80 -18.74 -0.59 -22.17
CA GLY A 80 -17.77 -1.20 -23.10
C GLY A 80 -16.32 -1.19 -22.59
N TYR A 81 -16.09 -0.80 -21.34
CA TYR A 81 -14.77 -0.89 -20.70
C TYR A 81 -14.54 -2.29 -20.14
N SER A 82 -13.30 -2.77 -20.19
CA SER A 82 -12.94 -4.07 -19.61
C SER A 82 -12.79 -4.04 -18.09
N SER A 83 -12.53 -2.87 -17.52
CA SER A 83 -12.30 -2.64 -16.08
C SER A 83 -12.43 -1.16 -15.72
N LEU A 84 -12.54 -0.85 -14.43
CA LEU A 84 -12.48 0.52 -13.94
C LEU A 84 -11.13 1.16 -14.32
N ARG A 85 -10.01 0.42 -14.21
CA ARG A 85 -8.70 0.88 -14.71
C ARG A 85 -8.77 1.32 -16.17
N ASP A 86 -9.36 0.53 -17.06
CA ASP A 86 -9.49 0.87 -18.50
C ASP A 86 -10.25 2.18 -18.71
N MET A 87 -11.33 2.39 -17.95
CA MET A 87 -12.07 3.65 -17.98
C MET A 87 -11.24 4.84 -17.44
N LEU A 88 -10.60 4.68 -16.28
CA LEU A 88 -9.95 5.79 -15.56
C LEU A 88 -8.57 6.15 -16.12
N ASP A 89 -7.84 5.21 -16.72
CA ASP A 89 -6.56 5.49 -17.39
C ASP A 89 -6.74 6.39 -18.63
N GLN A 90 -7.93 6.39 -19.24
CA GLN A 90 -8.29 7.34 -20.31
C GLN A 90 -8.48 8.77 -19.80
N GLN A 91 -8.69 8.94 -18.47
CA GLN A 91 -8.94 10.22 -17.84
C GLN A 91 -7.72 10.80 -17.13
N VAL A 92 -6.89 9.92 -16.55
CA VAL A 92 -5.71 10.26 -15.78
C VAL A 92 -4.57 9.32 -16.18
N THR A 93 -3.59 9.86 -16.91
CA THR A 93 -2.41 9.10 -17.33
C THR A 93 -1.46 8.82 -16.15
N ASP A 94 -0.56 7.87 -16.36
CA ASP A 94 0.55 7.55 -15.46
C ASP A 94 0.10 7.27 -14.02
N CYS A 95 0.85 7.78 -13.04
CA CYS A 95 0.62 7.57 -11.61
C CYS A 95 0.16 8.85 -10.90
N ALA A 96 -0.41 9.79 -11.65
CA ALA A 96 -0.87 11.08 -11.17
C ALA A 96 0.19 11.78 -10.29
N ASN A 97 -0.11 12.07 -9.01
CA ASN A 97 0.81 12.72 -8.08
C ASN A 97 1.77 11.74 -7.36
N THR A 98 1.71 10.44 -7.63
CA THR A 98 2.60 9.46 -7.00
C THR A 98 3.88 9.23 -7.80
N ARG A 99 4.98 9.00 -7.10
CA ARG A 99 6.30 8.70 -7.67
C ARG A 99 6.47 7.21 -7.90
N THR A 100 7.01 6.87 -9.07
CA THR A 100 7.46 5.51 -9.40
C THR A 100 8.98 5.38 -9.51
N ASP A 101 9.70 6.50 -9.48
CA ASP A 101 11.15 6.62 -9.55
C ASP A 101 11.80 6.59 -8.15
N VAL A 102 11.26 5.75 -7.27
CA VAL A 102 11.69 5.57 -5.87
C VAL A 102 11.99 4.10 -5.59
N SER A 103 12.74 3.84 -4.54
CA SER A 103 12.99 2.47 -4.10
C SER A 103 11.67 1.72 -3.86
N PRO A 104 11.51 0.50 -4.41
CA PRO A 104 10.32 -0.31 -4.17
C PRO A 104 10.13 -0.66 -2.69
N VAL A 105 8.86 -0.74 -2.29
CA VAL A 105 8.47 -1.19 -0.95
C VAL A 105 8.35 -2.71 -0.95
N ASP A 106 9.02 -3.38 -0.01
CA ASP A 106 8.87 -4.83 0.16
C ASP A 106 7.48 -5.17 0.73
N VAL A 107 6.70 -5.92 -0.04
CA VAL A 107 5.34 -6.35 0.32
C VAL A 107 5.28 -7.79 0.81
N SER A 108 6.43 -8.43 1.07
CA SER A 108 6.50 -9.79 1.61
C SER A 108 5.68 -9.93 2.89
N GLY A 109 4.75 -10.90 2.90
CA GLY A 109 3.89 -11.17 4.05
C GLY A 109 2.70 -10.20 4.20
N LEU A 110 2.51 -9.26 3.28
CA LEU A 110 1.29 -8.46 3.22
C LEU A 110 0.19 -9.19 2.45
N SER A 111 -1.06 -8.96 2.86
CA SER A 111 -2.27 -9.43 2.18
C SER A 111 -3.31 -8.32 1.97
N VAL A 112 -3.02 -7.12 2.48
CA VAL A 112 -3.89 -5.94 2.39
C VAL A 112 -3.06 -4.71 2.09
N MET A 113 -3.65 -3.82 1.30
CA MET A 113 -3.25 -2.43 1.14
C MET A 113 -4.06 -1.58 2.14
N ASN A 114 -3.43 -0.59 2.77
CA ASN A 114 -4.13 0.37 3.63
C ASN A 114 -4.33 1.71 2.89
N TRP A 115 -5.57 2.18 2.90
CA TRP A 115 -5.96 3.53 2.49
C TRP A 115 -6.37 4.35 3.72
N GLN A 116 -5.82 5.55 3.88
CA GLN A 116 -6.13 6.38 5.05
C GLN A 116 -5.90 7.88 4.85
N ASN A 117 -6.40 8.66 5.80
CA ASN A 117 -6.10 10.06 6.03
C ASN A 117 -5.84 10.28 7.52
N ASP A 118 -4.59 10.62 7.86
CA ASP A 118 -4.17 10.77 9.26
C ASP A 118 -4.78 12.01 9.92
N GLN A 119 -4.94 13.09 9.15
CA GLN A 119 -5.48 14.34 9.69
C GLN A 119 -6.93 14.17 10.15
N GLU A 120 -7.71 13.39 9.41
CA GLU A 120 -9.11 13.13 9.71
C GLU A 120 -9.35 11.84 10.50
N GLN A 121 -8.33 10.96 10.62
CA GLN A 121 -8.45 9.62 11.19
C GLN A 121 -9.53 8.78 10.48
N LYS A 122 -9.51 8.79 9.13
CA LYS A 122 -10.50 8.09 8.29
C LYS A 122 -9.84 7.25 7.20
N GLY A 123 -10.45 6.12 6.85
CA GLY A 123 -10.20 5.40 5.60
C GLY A 123 -11.19 5.87 4.55
N PHE A 124 -11.96 4.94 3.98
CA PHE A 124 -13.15 5.32 3.22
C PHE A 124 -14.18 6.00 4.12
N ILE A 125 -15.06 6.82 3.52
CA ILE A 125 -16.11 7.53 4.23
C ILE A 125 -17.47 7.24 3.61
N ASP A 126 -18.50 7.21 4.44
CA ASP A 126 -19.88 6.85 4.10
C ASP A 126 -20.49 7.74 3.00
N SER A 127 -19.97 8.95 2.80
CA SER A 127 -20.46 9.78 1.71
C SER A 127 -19.89 9.38 0.35
N HIS A 128 -18.81 8.60 0.24
CA HIS A 128 -18.03 8.41 -1.00
C HIS A 128 -18.13 6.99 -1.59
N HIS A 129 -19.34 6.44 -1.67
CA HIS A 129 -19.53 5.14 -2.29
C HIS A 129 -19.11 5.13 -3.76
N GLY A 130 -18.70 3.94 -4.22
CA GLY A 130 -18.33 3.68 -5.61
C GLY A 130 -17.23 2.63 -5.76
N PRO A 131 -16.94 2.24 -7.00
CA PRO A 131 -16.10 1.08 -7.29
C PRO A 131 -14.63 1.39 -7.03
N CYS A 132 -13.86 0.35 -6.68
CA CYS A 132 -12.41 0.42 -6.61
C CYS A 132 -11.77 -0.86 -7.13
N GLU A 133 -10.54 -0.71 -7.64
CA GLU A 133 -9.71 -1.81 -8.12
C GLU A 133 -8.29 -1.65 -7.59
N VAL A 134 -7.64 -2.79 -7.32
CA VAL A 134 -6.21 -2.88 -7.04
C VAL A 134 -5.56 -3.71 -8.14
N TRP A 135 -4.48 -3.19 -8.71
CA TRP A 135 -3.70 -3.84 -9.75
C TRP A 135 -2.25 -3.96 -9.34
N ILE A 136 -1.62 -5.06 -9.71
CA ILE A 136 -0.17 -5.23 -9.70
C ILE A 136 0.23 -5.44 -11.15
N ASP A 137 0.94 -4.46 -11.70
CA ASP A 137 1.21 -4.36 -13.15
C ASP A 137 -0.08 -4.54 -13.96
N ASP A 138 -0.17 -5.61 -14.75
CA ASP A 138 -1.34 -5.91 -15.59
C ASP A 138 -2.28 -6.96 -14.98
N THR A 139 -2.08 -7.32 -13.71
CA THR A 139 -2.92 -8.27 -12.98
C THR A 139 -3.82 -7.52 -12.00
N MET A 140 -5.14 -7.64 -12.17
CA MET A 140 -6.09 -7.19 -11.16
C MET A 140 -6.05 -8.15 -9.97
N VAL A 141 -5.84 -7.61 -8.77
CA VAL A 141 -5.71 -8.39 -7.52
C VAL A 141 -6.82 -8.11 -6.52
N ASP A 142 -7.63 -7.08 -6.75
CA ASP A 142 -8.90 -6.85 -6.06
C ASP A 142 -9.83 -5.97 -6.92
N HIS A 143 -11.13 -6.21 -6.80
CA HIS A 143 -12.20 -5.43 -7.42
C HIS A 143 -13.43 -5.45 -6.51
N GLN A 144 -14.03 -4.28 -6.27
CA GLN A 144 -15.36 -4.18 -5.66
C GLN A 144 -16.18 -3.13 -6.39
N ASP A 145 -17.47 -3.42 -6.55
CA ASP A 145 -18.45 -2.47 -7.12
C ASP A 145 -18.71 -1.29 -6.18
N ASP A 146 -18.51 -1.48 -4.87
CA ASP A 146 -18.61 -0.45 -3.84
C ASP A 146 -17.63 -0.73 -2.69
N CYS A 147 -16.57 0.06 -2.60
CA CYS A 147 -15.51 -0.17 -1.62
C CYS A 147 -15.86 0.31 -0.21
N VAL A 148 -16.76 1.29 -0.08
CA VAL A 148 -17.27 1.68 1.24
C VAL A 148 -18.11 0.53 1.80
N ALA A 149 -18.98 -0.06 0.97
CA ALA A 149 -19.79 -1.21 1.39
C ALA A 149 -18.94 -2.46 1.69
N ALA A 150 -17.90 -2.72 0.89
CA ALA A 150 -17.06 -3.91 1.04
C ALA A 150 -16.08 -3.84 2.23
N TYR A 151 -15.50 -2.67 2.48
CA TYR A 151 -14.40 -2.49 3.45
C TYR A 151 -14.79 -1.66 4.67
N GLY A 152 -15.95 -1.00 4.65
CA GLY A 152 -16.43 -0.11 5.70
C GLY A 152 -15.64 1.20 5.80
N THR A 153 -15.94 1.98 6.83
CA THR A 153 -15.37 3.33 7.04
C THR A 153 -14.29 3.36 8.13
N GLY A 154 -13.57 2.25 8.32
CA GLY A 154 -12.53 2.13 9.33
C GLY A 154 -11.29 2.97 9.02
N TYR A 155 -10.40 3.11 10.01
CA TYR A 155 -9.09 3.76 9.85
C TYR A 155 -7.97 2.84 10.36
N PRO A 156 -7.03 2.42 9.49
CA PRO A 156 -7.09 2.54 8.03
C PRO A 156 -8.23 1.70 7.43
N ALA A 157 -8.60 1.97 6.17
CA ALA A 157 -9.35 1.01 5.37
C ALA A 157 -8.39 -0.06 4.84
N SER A 158 -8.64 -1.32 5.18
CA SER A 158 -7.83 -2.46 4.74
C SER A 158 -8.45 -3.11 3.50
N VAL A 159 -7.92 -2.73 2.34
CA VAL A 159 -8.32 -3.23 1.01
C VAL A 159 -7.51 -4.49 0.70
N LYS A 160 -8.15 -5.55 0.21
CA LYS A 160 -7.42 -6.80 -0.12
C LYS A 160 -6.44 -6.55 -1.27
N ALA A 161 -5.30 -7.22 -1.24
CA ALA A 161 -4.35 -7.22 -2.34
C ALA A 161 -3.53 -8.51 -2.32
N ASP A 162 -3.62 -9.31 -3.39
CA ASP A 162 -2.80 -10.50 -3.56
C ASP A 162 -1.39 -10.12 -4.06
N PHE A 163 -0.53 -9.73 -3.12
CA PHE A 163 0.86 -9.36 -3.42
C PHE A 163 1.71 -10.50 -3.97
N SER A 164 1.25 -11.76 -3.90
CA SER A 164 1.95 -12.89 -4.53
C SER A 164 2.00 -12.79 -6.06
N LYS A 165 1.18 -11.91 -6.65
CA LYS A 165 1.20 -11.61 -8.09
C LYS A 165 2.36 -10.71 -8.52
N CYS A 166 3.08 -10.09 -7.58
CA CYS A 166 4.29 -9.36 -7.92
C CYS A 166 5.48 -10.32 -8.05
N SER A 167 6.16 -10.29 -9.20
CA SER A 167 7.37 -11.04 -9.48
C SER A 167 8.50 -10.09 -9.91
N GLY A 168 9.48 -9.87 -9.04
CA GLY A 168 10.54 -8.88 -9.25
C GLY A 168 10.08 -7.49 -8.84
N ASP A 169 10.43 -6.48 -9.64
CA ASP A 169 9.98 -5.10 -9.47
C ASP A 169 8.61 -4.92 -10.15
N CYS A 170 7.61 -4.51 -9.38
CA CYS A 170 6.24 -4.30 -9.88
C CYS A 170 5.74 -2.92 -9.48
N THR A 171 4.61 -2.52 -10.07
CA THR A 171 3.86 -1.34 -9.64
C THR A 171 2.47 -1.73 -9.15
N LEU A 172 2.21 -1.50 -7.86
CA LEU A 172 0.86 -1.49 -7.32
C LEU A 172 0.14 -0.24 -7.82
N ARG A 173 -1.11 -0.37 -8.27
CA ARG A 173 -1.98 0.74 -8.65
C ARG A 173 -3.33 0.57 -7.96
N PHE A 174 -3.75 1.59 -7.24
CA PHE A 174 -5.07 1.67 -6.63
C PHE A 174 -5.92 2.70 -7.37
N TYR A 175 -7.14 2.31 -7.70
CA TYR A 175 -8.16 3.13 -8.34
C TYR A 175 -9.40 3.14 -7.47
N TRP A 176 -9.99 4.30 -7.22
CA TRP A 176 -11.30 4.43 -6.58
C TRP A 176 -12.06 5.59 -7.24
N LEU A 177 -13.32 5.37 -7.57
CA LEU A 177 -14.20 6.38 -8.13
C LEU A 177 -15.31 6.68 -7.13
N ALA A 178 -15.31 7.88 -6.55
CA ALA A 178 -16.37 8.31 -5.65
C ALA A 178 -17.52 8.95 -6.43
N LEU A 179 -18.74 8.46 -6.19
CA LEU A 179 -19.96 8.79 -6.94
C LEU A 179 -20.98 9.58 -6.08
N HIS A 180 -20.48 10.36 -5.13
CA HIS A 180 -21.30 11.03 -4.11
C HIS A 180 -22.14 12.21 -4.61
N GLU A 181 -21.79 12.74 -5.77
CA GLU A 181 -22.52 13.80 -6.48
C GLU A 181 -22.28 13.66 -8.00
N PRO A 182 -22.97 14.43 -8.88
CA PRO A 182 -22.79 14.32 -10.33
C PRO A 182 -21.36 14.58 -10.84
N ASN A 183 -20.55 15.27 -10.05
CA ASN A 183 -19.12 15.46 -10.28
C ASN A 183 -18.34 14.35 -9.56
N TRP A 184 -18.08 13.25 -10.27
CA TRP A 184 -17.37 12.11 -9.71
C TRP A 184 -15.90 12.43 -9.49
N GLN A 185 -15.32 11.89 -8.42
CA GLN A 185 -13.93 12.12 -8.05
C GLN A 185 -13.10 10.86 -8.26
N ILE A 186 -12.03 10.99 -9.03
CA ILE A 186 -11.07 9.91 -9.29
C ILE A 186 -9.97 9.97 -8.24
N TYR A 187 -9.74 8.85 -7.54
CA TYR A 187 -8.55 8.61 -6.74
C TYR A 187 -7.70 7.58 -7.46
N LYS A 188 -6.42 7.92 -7.69
CA LYS A 188 -5.45 7.05 -8.35
C LYS A 188 -4.09 7.23 -7.70
N GLN A 189 -3.51 6.14 -7.21
CA GLN A 189 -2.18 6.16 -6.58
C GLN A 189 -1.40 4.90 -6.96
N CYS A 190 -0.10 5.08 -7.17
CA CYS A 190 0.83 3.99 -7.47
C CYS A 190 1.89 3.85 -6.38
N VAL A 191 2.39 2.63 -6.24
CA VAL A 191 3.52 2.31 -5.35
C VAL A 191 4.43 1.31 -6.07
N PRO A 192 5.72 1.64 -6.29
CA PRO A 192 6.71 0.63 -6.66
C PRO A 192 6.83 -0.39 -5.53
N ILE A 193 6.72 -1.67 -5.85
CA ILE A 193 6.76 -2.77 -4.87
C ILE A 193 7.66 -3.90 -5.36
N VAL A 194 8.19 -4.67 -4.40
CA VAL A 194 8.87 -5.94 -4.63
C VAL A 194 8.31 -7.00 -3.69
N ASN A 195 8.26 -8.25 -4.13
CA ASN A 195 7.88 -9.36 -3.27
C ASN A 195 9.02 -10.37 -3.14
N ASN A 196 9.72 -10.30 -2.02
CA ASN A 196 10.86 -11.16 -1.69
C ASN A 196 10.47 -12.45 -0.98
N SER A 197 9.18 -12.81 -0.90
CA SER A 197 8.72 -14.05 -0.25
C SER A 197 9.31 -15.33 -0.85
N GLY A 198 9.84 -15.28 -2.08
CA GLY A 198 10.60 -16.35 -2.72
C GLY A 198 12.13 -16.19 -2.70
N MET A 199 12.65 -15.03 -2.28
CA MET A 199 14.09 -14.75 -2.18
C MET A 199 14.64 -15.15 -0.80
N GLN A 200 14.18 -16.29 -0.28
CA GLN A 200 15.01 -17.07 0.64
C GLN A 200 16.14 -17.65 -0.21
N THR A 201 17.27 -16.93 -0.29
CA THR A 201 18.50 -17.52 -0.78
C THR A 201 18.77 -18.74 0.10
N GLN A 202 18.45 -19.93 -0.41
CA GLN A 202 19.04 -21.17 0.06
C GLN A 202 20.54 -21.00 -0.14
N VAL A 203 21.24 -20.48 0.88
CA VAL A 203 22.65 -20.82 1.07
C VAL A 203 22.63 -22.28 1.52
N GLN A 204 22.35 -23.18 0.57
CA GLN A 204 22.52 -24.61 0.77
C GLN A 204 24.02 -24.90 0.66
N GLY A 205 24.77 -24.38 1.63
CA GLY A 205 26.07 -24.91 1.97
C GLY A 205 25.83 -26.25 2.63
N THR A 206 25.92 -27.33 1.87
CA THR A 206 25.96 -28.69 2.41
C THR A 206 27.21 -28.80 3.28
N VAL A 207 27.08 -28.59 4.60
CA VAL A 207 28.16 -28.90 5.54
C VAL A 207 28.20 -30.42 5.65
N MET A 208 29.10 -31.01 4.88
CA MET A 208 29.42 -32.43 5.00
C MET A 208 30.23 -32.61 6.30
N PRO A 209 29.78 -33.41 7.28
CA PRO A 209 30.57 -33.66 8.48
C PRO A 209 31.86 -34.39 8.10
N ALA A 210 33.01 -33.88 8.55
CA ALA A 210 34.27 -34.58 8.40
C ALA A 210 34.20 -35.90 9.21
N GLY A 211 34.39 -37.03 8.53
CA GLY A 211 34.49 -38.33 9.16
C GLY A 211 35.65 -38.37 10.16
N SER A 212 35.41 -39.01 11.31
CA SER A 212 36.46 -39.32 12.28
C SER A 212 37.46 -40.30 11.68
N THR A 213 38.62 -39.79 11.28
CA THR A 213 39.84 -40.60 11.16
C THR A 213 40.82 -40.10 12.22
N THR A 214 41.01 -40.91 13.24
CA THR A 214 42.10 -40.80 14.21
C THR A 214 43.42 -41.08 13.49
N GLU A 215 44.17 -40.03 13.17
CA GLU A 215 45.60 -40.15 12.92
C GLU A 215 46.38 -39.17 13.77
N THR A 216 47.26 -39.76 14.58
CA THR A 216 48.22 -39.13 15.46
C THR A 216 49.28 -38.41 14.61
N ALA A 217 49.43 -37.10 14.77
CA ALA A 217 50.52 -36.36 14.15
C ALA A 217 51.32 -35.58 15.19
N ASN A 218 52.64 -35.84 15.16
CA ASN A 218 53.71 -35.30 15.96
C ASN A 218 53.93 -33.80 15.67
N GLU A 219 54.40 -33.05 16.67
CA GLU A 219 54.82 -31.65 16.53
C GLU A 219 55.98 -31.48 15.52
N SER A 220 55.85 -30.48 14.65
CA SER A 220 56.98 -29.64 14.22
C SER A 220 56.49 -28.32 13.61
N ASP A 221 56.70 -27.25 14.35
CA ASP A 221 56.99 -25.86 13.98
C ASP A 221 56.71 -25.38 12.54
N SER A 222 55.68 -24.54 12.39
CA SER A 222 55.70 -23.30 11.59
C SER A 222 54.36 -22.57 11.76
N GLY A 223 54.43 -21.29 12.14
CA GLY A 223 53.30 -20.50 12.60
C GLY A 223 52.19 -20.30 11.57
N CYS A 224 51.02 -20.85 11.88
CA CYS A 224 49.70 -20.34 11.53
C CYS A 224 48.70 -20.91 12.55
N GLN A 225 48.29 -20.12 13.54
CA GLN A 225 47.24 -20.56 14.48
C GLN A 225 45.88 -20.52 13.77
N ASN A 226 45.44 -21.66 13.26
CA ASN A 226 44.02 -21.89 12.99
C ASN A 226 43.29 -21.84 14.33
N ARG A 227 42.67 -20.69 14.63
CA ARG A 227 41.76 -20.57 15.77
C ARG A 227 40.59 -21.52 15.51
N ALA A 228 40.53 -22.62 16.26
CA ALA A 228 39.39 -23.51 16.28
C ALA A 228 38.10 -22.71 16.53
N LEU A 229 37.06 -22.95 15.74
CA LEU A 229 35.72 -22.41 15.98
C LEU A 229 35.22 -22.93 17.33
N ARG A 230 35.03 -22.01 18.26
CA ARG A 230 34.48 -22.29 19.59
C ARG A 230 32.99 -22.61 19.44
N THR A 231 32.53 -23.67 20.09
CA THR A 231 31.09 -23.96 20.22
C THR A 231 30.43 -22.90 21.10
N ALA A 232 29.10 -22.79 21.03
CA ALA A 232 28.31 -21.78 21.74
C ALA A 232 28.48 -21.81 23.27
N GLU A 233 29.11 -22.86 23.82
CA GLU A 233 29.39 -23.01 25.25
C GLU A 233 30.58 -22.15 25.73
N ASP A 234 31.41 -21.65 24.82
CA ASP A 234 32.64 -20.89 25.12
C ASP A 234 32.46 -19.36 25.05
N ALA A 235 31.22 -18.89 24.91
CA ALA A 235 30.93 -17.45 24.93
C ALA A 235 31.22 -16.85 26.33
N PRO A 236 31.92 -15.70 26.43
CA PRO A 236 32.14 -15.05 27.71
C PRO A 236 30.81 -14.83 28.45
N THR A 237 30.73 -15.30 29.69
CA THR A 237 29.51 -15.37 30.54
C THR A 237 28.88 -14.02 30.87
N HIS A 238 29.39 -12.91 30.34
CA HIS A 238 28.87 -11.56 30.53
C HIS A 238 27.67 -11.22 29.61
N LEU A 239 27.35 -12.05 28.61
CA LEU A 239 26.26 -11.80 27.66
C LEU A 239 25.04 -12.74 27.83
N ALA A 240 25.14 -13.77 28.68
CA ALA A 240 24.04 -14.72 28.89
C ALA A 240 22.95 -14.21 29.85
N ASN A 241 23.17 -13.11 30.57
CA ASN A 241 22.23 -12.59 31.56
C ASN A 241 21.80 -11.15 31.23
N GLY A 242 20.92 -10.98 30.24
CA GLY A 242 19.99 -9.84 30.13
C GLY A 242 20.52 -8.44 30.45
N ALA A 243 21.79 -8.14 30.15
CA ALA A 243 22.37 -6.84 30.47
C ALA A 243 21.84 -5.80 29.49
N LYS A 244 21.31 -4.68 30.01
CA LYS A 244 20.88 -3.55 29.18
C LYS A 244 22.04 -3.07 28.31
N ILE A 245 21.87 -3.13 26.99
CA ILE A 245 22.82 -2.59 26.02
C ILE A 245 22.88 -1.07 26.22
N ASN A 246 24.05 -0.56 26.62
CA ASN A 246 24.31 0.87 26.63
C ASN A 246 24.72 1.30 25.22
N TRP A 247 23.81 1.95 24.51
CA TRP A 247 24.00 2.43 23.14
C TRP A 247 25.06 3.55 22.99
N THR A 248 25.65 4.02 24.09
CA THR A 248 26.81 4.93 24.06
C THR A 248 28.16 4.21 24.11
N ASP A 249 28.16 2.88 24.18
CA ASP A 249 29.38 2.09 24.22
C ASP A 249 29.98 1.89 22.82
N ASN A 250 31.10 2.58 22.57
CA ASN A 250 31.81 2.58 21.28
C ASN A 250 32.47 1.23 20.93
N ARG A 251 32.33 0.18 21.74
CA ARG A 251 32.84 -1.17 21.42
C ARG A 251 32.19 -1.78 20.18
N PHE A 252 30.90 -1.52 19.96
CA PHE A 252 30.21 -1.98 18.74
C PHE A 252 30.72 -1.27 17.48
N LEU A 253 30.90 0.05 17.55
CA LEU A 253 31.48 0.85 16.46
C LEU A 253 32.90 0.41 16.12
N ARG A 254 33.69 0.03 17.14
CA ARG A 254 35.06 -0.46 16.95
C ARG A 254 35.07 -1.82 16.25
N ALA A 255 34.21 -2.75 16.68
CA ALA A 255 34.09 -4.06 16.03
C ALA A 255 33.57 -3.96 14.58
N PHE A 256 32.63 -3.05 14.32
CA PHE A 256 32.14 -2.79 12.96
C PHE A 256 33.24 -2.19 12.06
N ASN A 257 34.03 -1.24 12.58
CA ASN A 257 35.13 -0.65 11.84
C ASN A 257 36.27 -1.64 11.57
N GLU A 258 36.59 -2.53 12.51
CA GLU A 258 37.56 -3.62 12.31
C GLU A 258 37.07 -4.61 11.25
N PHE A 259 35.78 -4.96 11.26
CA PHE A 259 35.17 -5.78 10.21
C PHE A 259 35.20 -5.08 8.84
N ALA A 260 34.81 -3.81 8.77
CA ALA A 260 34.83 -3.03 7.53
C ALA A 260 36.26 -2.88 6.95
N ALA A 261 37.27 -2.69 7.81
CA ALA A 261 38.67 -2.60 7.40
C ALA A 261 39.19 -3.91 6.78
N SER A 262 38.63 -5.07 7.15
CA SER A 262 39.01 -6.37 6.56
C SER A 262 38.63 -6.53 5.08
N PHE A 263 37.72 -5.69 4.57
CA PHE A 263 37.35 -5.66 3.15
C PHE A 263 38.19 -4.68 2.33
N GLN A 264 38.90 -3.74 2.97
CA GLN A 264 39.70 -2.73 2.26
C GLN A 264 41.11 -3.21 1.88
N THR A 265 41.58 -4.36 2.38
CA THR A 265 42.94 -4.86 2.10
C THR A 265 43.07 -5.65 0.79
N ASN A 266 42.02 -5.76 -0.02
CA ASN A 266 42.04 -6.57 -1.26
C ASN A 266 42.09 -5.78 -2.58
N GLU A 267 42.21 -4.45 -2.56
CA GLU A 267 42.39 -3.66 -3.79
C GLU A 267 43.79 -3.04 -3.91
N VAL A 268 44.84 -3.85 -3.89
CA VAL A 268 46.05 -3.58 -4.69
C VAL A 268 46.70 -4.93 -5.03
N SER A 269 46.62 -5.32 -6.31
CA SER A 269 47.63 -6.06 -7.09
C SER A 269 46.98 -7.12 -8.00
N LYS A 270 46.67 -6.69 -9.22
CA LYS A 270 47.07 -7.36 -10.48
C LYS A 270 46.88 -6.41 -11.65
#